data_AF-A0A8S9Q8T8-F1
#
_entry.id   AF-A0A8S9Q8T8-F1
#
_cell.length_a   1.000
_cell.length_b   1.000
_cell.length_c   1.000
_cell.angle_alpha   90.00
_cell.angle_beta   90.00
_cell.angle_gamma   90.00
#
_symmetry.space_group_name_H-M   'P 1'
#
loop_
_entity.id
_entity.type
_entity.pdbx_description
1 polymer ?
#
loop_
_entity_poly.entity_id
_entity_poly.type
_entity_poly.pdbx_seq_one_letter_code
_entity_poly.pdbx_strand_id
1 'polypeptide(L)'
;MVRFTDKQIARFRTAEVVVCWDMVGCPIPSGMNVVTVSNNIRGSVKKVGYQGHIEINAFGYSLPSVGDLLDAKVTMKVLTEGDVEERLQMILSHFLCRAVEYRKRVNLMLIIGDISRHSQFNFECAFNLLEMKRYNCILAQPKYLPILEEDTITTTWLWDTLSTGGQALRRRLKFADDDDHTSLDVVDYTSTGMPRSMSYEFSACYFDHTTKLKTRASNYHFSIFQL
;
A
#
# COMPACT_ATOMS: atom_id res chain seq x y z
N MET A 1 16.66 -3.58 1.08
CA MET A 1 15.58 -4.58 1.16
C MET A 1 15.67 -5.45 2.41
N VAL A 2 14.57 -5.52 3.16
CA VAL A 2 14.43 -6.28 4.39
C VAL A 2 13.96 -7.72 4.11
N ARG A 3 14.69 -8.73 4.61
CA ARG A 3 14.30 -10.15 4.51
C ARG A 3 13.38 -10.54 5.66
N PHE A 4 12.19 -11.06 5.37
CA PHE A 4 11.26 -11.58 6.38
C PHE A 4 11.64 -13.00 6.81
N THR A 5 11.41 -13.33 8.08
CA THR A 5 11.57 -14.70 8.59
C THR A 5 10.35 -15.56 8.25
N ASP A 6 10.50 -16.89 8.22
CA ASP A 6 9.39 -17.80 7.95
C ASP A 6 8.20 -17.59 8.90
N LYS A 7 8.49 -17.28 10.17
CA LYS A 7 7.46 -16.93 11.17
C LYS A 7 6.69 -15.66 10.77
N GLN A 8 7.36 -14.67 10.20
CA GLN A 8 6.71 -13.45 9.70
C GLN A 8 5.87 -13.76 8.46
N ILE A 9 6.40 -14.54 7.52
CA ILE A 9 5.70 -14.96 6.29
C ILE A 9 4.44 -15.74 6.64
N ALA A 10 4.54 -16.74 7.52
CA ALA A 10 3.40 -17.52 8.00
C ALA A 10 2.32 -16.63 8.65
N ARG A 11 2.72 -15.61 9.41
CA ARG A 11 1.80 -14.64 10.01
C ARG A 11 1.11 -13.77 8.96
N PHE A 12 1.82 -13.32 7.93
CA PHE A 12 1.23 -12.50 6.85
C PHE A 12 0.15 -13.26 6.10
N ARG A 13 0.26 -14.59 6.00
CA ARG A 13 -0.76 -15.43 5.35
C ARG A 13 -2.15 -15.27 5.96
N THR A 14 -2.26 -15.19 7.28
CA THR A 14 -3.54 -15.17 8.01
C THR A 14 -3.88 -13.82 8.63
N ALA A 15 -2.95 -12.86 8.60
CA ALA A 15 -3.17 -11.50 9.08
C ALA A 15 -4.22 -10.76 8.25
N GLU A 16 -4.90 -9.81 8.88
CA GLU A 16 -5.84 -8.90 8.23
C GLU A 16 -5.18 -8.25 7.00
N VAL A 17 -5.94 -8.05 5.93
CA VAL A 17 -5.54 -7.20 4.82
C VAL A 17 -6.38 -5.93 4.85
N VAL A 18 -5.71 -4.80 5.00
CA VAL A 18 -6.37 -3.49 4.91
C VAL A 18 -6.02 -2.86 3.58
N VAL A 19 -7.03 -2.65 2.75
CA VAL A 19 -6.92 -2.03 1.42
C VAL A 19 -7.33 -0.57 1.51
N CYS A 20 -6.43 0.33 1.12
CA CYS A 20 -6.74 1.73 0.85
C CYS A 20 -6.86 1.91 -0.66
N TRP A 21 -8.06 2.21 -1.15
CA TRP A 21 -8.36 2.29 -2.57
C TRP A 21 -8.69 3.72 -3.00
N ASP A 22 -7.79 4.33 -3.76
CA ASP A 22 -8.04 5.58 -4.49
C ASP A 22 -8.98 5.32 -5.67
N MET A 23 -10.29 5.48 -5.48
CA MET A 23 -11.26 5.32 -6.55
C MET A 23 -11.19 6.45 -7.59
N VAL A 24 -10.47 7.55 -7.31
CA VAL A 24 -10.28 8.61 -8.30
C VAL A 24 -9.13 8.27 -9.24
N GLY A 25 -7.99 7.87 -8.67
CA GLY A 25 -6.80 7.46 -9.43
C GLY A 25 -6.92 6.06 -10.05
N CYS A 26 -7.70 5.17 -9.43
CA CYS A 26 -7.97 3.81 -9.86
C CYS A 26 -9.49 3.58 -9.91
N PRO A 27 -10.21 4.15 -10.89
CA PRO A 27 -11.66 4.10 -10.95
C PRO A 27 -12.18 2.69 -11.26
N ILE A 28 -13.46 2.47 -10.93
CA ILE A 28 -14.20 1.28 -11.35
C ILE A 28 -14.18 1.22 -12.89
N PRO A 29 -13.72 0.10 -13.50
CA PRO A 29 -13.70 -0.03 -14.95
C PRO A 29 -15.10 0.08 -15.57
N SER A 30 -15.16 0.53 -16.82
CA SER A 30 -16.42 0.66 -17.57
C SER A 30 -17.17 -0.68 -17.61
N GLY A 31 -18.49 -0.64 -17.39
CA GLY A 31 -19.35 -1.81 -17.36
C GLY A 31 -19.28 -2.63 -16.05
N MET A 32 -18.51 -2.19 -15.06
CA MET A 32 -18.43 -2.83 -13.74
C MET A 32 -19.07 -1.97 -12.66
N ASN A 33 -19.26 -2.56 -11.48
CA ASN A 33 -19.73 -1.87 -10.28
C ASN A 33 -18.80 -2.16 -9.08
N VAL A 34 -19.02 -1.43 -7.98
CA VAL A 34 -18.19 -1.53 -6.77
C VAL A 34 -18.23 -2.93 -6.16
N VAL A 35 -19.38 -3.62 -6.21
CA VAL A 35 -19.52 -5.00 -5.74
C VAL A 35 -18.58 -5.92 -6.51
N THR A 36 -18.60 -5.86 -7.85
CA THR A 36 -17.79 -6.72 -8.71
C THR A 36 -16.30 -6.45 -8.52
N VAL A 37 -15.88 -5.18 -8.54
CA VAL A 37 -14.46 -4.81 -8.39
C VAL A 37 -13.94 -5.18 -6.99
N SER A 38 -14.74 -4.95 -5.95
CA SER A 38 -14.36 -5.31 -4.58
C SER A 38 -14.25 -6.83 -4.37
N ASN A 39 -15.09 -7.62 -5.05
CA ASN A 39 -14.98 -9.08 -5.05
C ASN A 39 -13.74 -9.55 -5.81
N ASN A 40 -13.41 -8.90 -6.93
CA ASN A 40 -12.19 -9.19 -7.69
C ASN A 40 -10.92 -8.90 -6.87
N ILE A 41 -10.86 -7.75 -6.19
CA ILE A 41 -9.75 -7.42 -5.27
C ILE A 41 -9.59 -8.53 -4.23
N ARG A 42 -10.69 -8.92 -3.56
CA ARG A 42 -10.65 -9.96 -2.53
C ARG A 42 -10.23 -11.33 -3.08
N GLY A 43 -10.78 -11.71 -4.23
CA GLY A 43 -10.48 -12.97 -4.91
C GLY A 43 -9.00 -13.05 -5.29
N SER A 44 -8.47 -12.03 -5.97
CA SER A 44 -7.06 -11.97 -6.39
C SER A 44 -6.10 -11.98 -5.19
N VAL A 45 -6.39 -11.21 -4.14
CA VAL A 45 -5.56 -11.16 -2.92
C VAL A 45 -5.54 -12.52 -2.21
N LYS A 46 -6.70 -13.19 -2.09
CA LYS A 46 -6.76 -14.55 -1.54
C LYS A 46 -6.06 -15.58 -2.40
N LYS A 47 -6.18 -15.47 -3.72
CA LYS A 47 -5.57 -16.40 -4.68
C LYS A 47 -4.05 -16.41 -4.60
N VAL A 48 -3.42 -15.27 -4.25
CA VAL A 48 -1.96 -15.22 -4.05
C VAL A 48 -1.52 -15.61 -2.63
N GLY A 49 -2.46 -16.04 -1.78
CA GLY A 49 -2.16 -16.67 -0.50
C GLY A 49 -2.50 -15.85 0.76
N TYR A 50 -2.93 -14.59 0.64
CA TYR A 50 -3.40 -13.81 1.79
C TYR A 50 -4.82 -14.22 2.20
N GLN A 51 -4.95 -15.10 3.20
CA GLN A 51 -6.20 -15.73 3.64
C GLN A 51 -6.94 -14.96 4.75
N GLY A 52 -6.35 -13.90 5.30
CA GLY A 52 -7.01 -13.07 6.30
C GLY A 52 -8.28 -12.39 5.79
N HIS A 53 -9.04 -11.80 6.72
CA HIS A 53 -10.16 -10.94 6.33
C HIS A 53 -9.64 -9.70 5.59
N ILE A 54 -10.40 -9.24 4.57
CA ILE A 54 -10.00 -8.16 3.68
C ILE A 54 -10.98 -7.00 3.87
N GLU A 55 -10.50 -5.98 4.56
CA GLU A 55 -11.19 -4.71 4.76
C GLU A 55 -10.82 -3.74 3.63
N ILE A 56 -11.82 -3.18 2.95
CA ILE A 56 -11.61 -2.22 1.87
C ILE A 56 -12.12 -0.84 2.28
N ASN A 57 -11.20 0.12 2.35
CA ASN A 57 -11.46 1.52 2.59
C ASN A 57 -11.22 2.29 1.28
N ALA A 58 -12.29 2.77 0.67
CA ALA A 58 -12.25 3.48 -0.59
C ALA A 58 -12.32 5.00 -0.40
N PHE A 59 -11.68 5.75 -1.30
CA PHE A 59 -11.52 7.20 -1.28
C PHE A 59 -11.93 7.79 -2.62
N GLY A 60 -12.84 8.77 -2.62
CA GLY A 60 -13.45 9.27 -3.84
C GLY A 60 -14.41 10.44 -3.59
N TYR A 61 -14.76 11.14 -4.67
CA TYR A 61 -15.62 12.34 -4.59
C TYR A 61 -17.11 12.00 -4.59
N SER A 62 -17.49 10.89 -5.19
CA SER A 62 -18.88 10.45 -5.28
C SER A 62 -19.09 9.11 -4.60
N LEU A 63 -20.27 8.98 -3.99
CA LEU A 63 -20.70 7.77 -3.29
C LEU A 63 -21.50 6.90 -4.28
N PRO A 64 -21.14 5.61 -4.46
CA PRO A 64 -22.06 4.62 -5.02
C PRO A 64 -23.36 4.53 -4.20
N SER A 65 -24.36 3.78 -4.66
CA SER A 65 -25.56 3.61 -3.84
C SER A 65 -25.21 2.95 -2.49
N VAL A 66 -25.93 3.32 -1.43
CA VAL A 66 -25.69 2.75 -0.08
C VAL A 66 -25.88 1.23 -0.11
N GLY A 67 -26.85 0.73 -0.89
CA GLY A 67 -27.05 -0.71 -1.10
C GLY A 67 -25.81 -1.39 -1.70
N ASP A 68 -25.26 -0.81 -2.77
CA ASP A 68 -24.06 -1.36 -3.42
C ASP A 68 -22.85 -1.38 -2.47
N LEU A 69 -22.70 -0.37 -1.61
CA LEU A 69 -21.59 -0.31 -0.65
C LEU A 69 -21.72 -1.36 0.47
N LEU A 70 -22.95 -1.58 0.95
CA LEU A 70 -23.24 -2.63 1.93
C LEU A 70 -22.99 -4.02 1.34
N ASP A 71 -23.45 -4.26 0.11
CA ASP A 71 -23.25 -5.53 -0.60
C ASP A 71 -21.76 -5.77 -0.90
N ALA A 72 -21.03 -4.72 -1.29
CA ALA A 72 -19.59 -4.76 -1.53
C ALA A 72 -18.75 -4.87 -0.23
N LYS A 73 -19.36 -4.57 0.92
CA LYS A 73 -18.69 -4.41 2.22
C LYS A 73 -17.48 -3.46 2.10
N VAL A 74 -17.71 -2.31 1.48
CA VAL A 74 -16.70 -1.27 1.25
C VAL A 74 -17.04 -0.07 2.13
N THR A 75 -16.07 0.36 2.94
CA THR A 75 -16.17 1.62 3.69
C THR A 75 -15.74 2.75 2.78
N MET A 76 -16.64 3.70 2.53
CA MET A 76 -16.34 4.86 1.70
C MET A 76 -15.95 6.08 2.54
N LYS A 77 -14.86 6.75 2.17
CA LYS A 77 -14.47 8.08 2.64
C LYS A 77 -14.68 9.08 1.52
N VAL A 78 -15.78 9.83 1.62
CA VAL A 78 -16.12 10.86 0.63
C VAL A 78 -15.22 12.08 0.85
N LEU A 79 -14.61 12.54 -0.24
CA LEU A 79 -13.66 13.65 -0.26
C LEU A 79 -14.28 14.87 -0.90
N THR A 80 -13.78 16.05 -0.55
CA THR A 80 -14.08 17.28 -1.29
C THR A 80 -13.38 17.22 -2.66
N GLU A 81 -14.11 17.54 -3.72
CA GLU A 81 -13.54 17.60 -5.07
C GLU A 81 -12.60 18.80 -5.23
N GLY A 82 -11.53 18.64 -6.00
CA GLY A 82 -10.71 19.76 -6.47
C GLY A 82 -9.27 19.83 -5.95
N ASP A 83 -8.88 19.01 -4.97
CA ASP A 83 -7.49 18.94 -4.50
C ASP A 83 -6.94 17.51 -4.53
N VAL A 84 -5.99 17.28 -5.44
CA VAL A 84 -5.28 16.00 -5.57
C VAL A 84 -4.34 15.77 -4.39
N GLU A 85 -3.67 16.80 -3.88
CA GLU A 85 -2.75 16.70 -2.75
C GLU A 85 -3.52 16.37 -1.47
N GLU A 86 -4.65 17.03 -1.21
CA GLU A 86 -5.52 16.72 -0.06
C GLU A 86 -6.00 15.26 -0.10
N ARG A 87 -6.48 14.80 -1.27
CA ARG A 87 -6.87 13.39 -1.47
C ARG A 87 -5.73 12.44 -1.12
N LEU A 88 -4.55 12.67 -1.71
CA LEU A 88 -3.40 11.80 -1.52
C LEU A 88 -2.90 11.81 -0.07
N GLN A 89 -2.90 12.97 0.57
CA GLN A 89 -2.57 13.12 1.98
C GLN A 89 -3.55 12.35 2.87
N MET A 90 -4.86 12.45 2.62
CA MET A 90 -5.87 11.71 3.39
C MET A 90 -5.71 10.19 3.25
N ILE A 91 -5.41 9.72 2.04
CA ILE A 91 -5.14 8.30 1.78
C ILE A 91 -3.89 7.86 2.55
N LEU A 92 -2.78 8.61 2.44
CA LEU A 92 -1.52 8.31 3.12
C LEU A 92 -1.67 8.33 4.64
N SER A 93 -2.33 9.34 5.18
CA SER A 93 -2.62 9.43 6.62
C SER A 93 -3.43 8.24 7.09
N HIS A 94 -4.49 7.86 6.37
CA HIS A 94 -5.27 6.68 6.73
C HIS A 94 -4.41 5.42 6.67
N PHE A 95 -3.65 5.21 5.59
CA PHE A 95 -2.76 4.06 5.41
C PHE A 95 -1.79 3.88 6.60
N LEU A 96 -1.18 4.98 7.06
CA LEU A 96 -0.29 4.97 8.22
C LEU A 96 -1.04 4.75 9.54
N CYS A 97 -2.22 5.36 9.73
CA CYS A 97 -3.06 5.10 10.90
C CYS A 97 -3.42 3.61 11.03
N ARG A 98 -3.77 2.95 9.91
CA ARG A 98 -4.08 1.51 9.88
C ARG A 98 -2.89 0.65 10.32
N ALA A 99 -1.67 1.04 9.93
CA ALA A 99 -0.45 0.39 10.41
C ALA A 99 -0.31 0.49 11.95
N VAL A 100 -0.61 1.66 12.52
CA VAL A 100 -0.56 1.88 13.98
C VAL A 100 -1.64 1.09 14.71
N GLU A 101 -2.88 1.14 14.23
CA GLU A 101 -4.06 0.49 14.82
C GLU A 101 -3.87 -1.03 14.95
N TYR A 102 -3.47 -1.69 13.86
CA TYR A 102 -3.34 -3.15 13.82
C TYR A 102 -1.99 -3.64 14.34
N ARG A 103 -1.03 -2.73 14.54
CA ARG A 103 0.39 -3.06 14.78
C ARG A 103 0.88 -4.03 13.69
N LYS A 104 1.89 -4.86 13.97
CA LYS A 104 2.44 -5.82 12.99
C LYS A 104 1.52 -7.01 12.64
N ARG A 105 0.21 -6.91 12.84
CA ARG A 105 -0.79 -7.97 12.56
C ARG A 105 -1.64 -7.65 11.33
N VAL A 106 -1.06 -6.93 10.35
CA VAL A 106 -1.76 -6.50 9.14
C VAL A 106 -0.85 -6.59 7.92
N ASN A 107 -1.46 -6.88 6.78
CA ASN A 107 -0.95 -6.65 5.45
C ASN A 107 -1.57 -5.35 4.94
N LEU A 108 -0.72 -4.37 4.62
CA LEU A 108 -1.17 -3.05 4.18
C LEU A 108 -1.16 -3.03 2.65
N MET A 109 -2.32 -2.85 2.03
CA MET A 109 -2.45 -2.75 0.59
C MET A 109 -2.87 -1.35 0.18
N LEU A 110 -2.12 -0.76 -0.74
CA LEU A 110 -2.42 0.52 -1.33
C LEU A 110 -2.77 0.34 -2.81
N ILE A 111 -3.93 0.80 -3.23
CA ILE A 111 -4.35 0.91 -4.64
C ILE A 111 -4.42 2.40 -4.95
N ILE A 112 -3.46 2.91 -5.71
CA ILE A 112 -3.25 4.35 -5.87
C ILE A 112 -3.00 4.70 -7.34
N GLY A 113 -3.53 5.83 -7.78
CA GLY A 113 -3.29 6.34 -9.14
C GLY A 113 -1.92 7.01 -9.28
N ASP A 114 -1.87 8.04 -10.13
CA ASP A 114 -0.67 8.84 -10.35
C ASP A 114 -0.33 9.70 -9.13
N ILE A 115 0.88 9.47 -8.61
CA ILE A 115 1.49 10.24 -7.52
C ILE A 115 2.79 10.91 -7.95
N SER A 116 3.22 10.76 -9.22
CA SER A 116 4.55 11.22 -9.64
C SER A 116 4.69 12.74 -9.54
N ARG A 117 3.57 13.46 -9.67
CA ARG A 117 3.52 14.93 -9.58
C ARG A 117 3.17 15.43 -8.18
N HIS A 118 2.68 14.55 -7.30
CA HIS A 118 2.06 14.90 -6.03
C HIS A 118 2.42 13.87 -4.96
N SER A 119 3.08 14.33 -3.90
CA SER A 119 3.40 13.51 -2.74
C SER A 119 4.23 12.22 -2.97
N GLN A 120 4.82 11.96 -4.15
CA GLN A 120 5.63 10.74 -4.41
C GLN A 120 6.63 10.46 -3.29
N PHE A 121 7.42 11.48 -2.92
CA PHE A 121 8.40 11.40 -1.85
C PHE A 121 7.78 10.99 -0.50
N ASN A 122 6.58 11.49 -0.17
CA ASN A 122 5.90 11.14 1.08
C ASN A 122 5.47 9.67 1.10
N PHE A 123 5.02 9.12 -0.03
CA PHE A 123 4.70 7.70 -0.16
C PHE A 123 5.95 6.83 -0.07
N GLU A 124 7.03 7.19 -0.76
CA GLU A 124 8.33 6.50 -0.67
C GLU A 124 8.86 6.48 0.76
N CYS A 125 8.85 7.61 1.47
CA CYS A 125 9.22 7.68 2.88
C CYS A 125 8.34 6.77 3.75
N ALA A 126 7.04 6.73 3.50
CA ALA A 126 6.11 5.87 4.24
C ALA A 126 6.39 4.38 4.01
N PHE A 127 6.60 3.94 2.77
CA PHE A 127 6.92 2.54 2.46
C PHE A 127 8.29 2.14 3.05
N ASN A 128 9.29 3.01 2.94
CA ASN A 128 10.60 2.79 3.57
C ASN A 128 10.49 2.66 5.10
N LEU A 129 9.70 3.51 5.76
CA LEU A 129 9.43 3.42 7.19
C LEU A 129 8.74 2.10 7.58
N LEU A 130 7.72 1.71 6.82
CA LEU A 130 6.96 0.48 7.07
C LEU A 130 7.83 -0.77 6.85
N GLU A 131 8.69 -0.78 5.83
CA GLU A 131 9.65 -1.86 5.58
C GLU A 131 10.64 -2.00 6.76
N MET A 132 11.24 -0.90 7.20
CA MET A 132 12.13 -0.88 8.38
C MET A 132 11.44 -1.42 9.62
N LYS A 133 10.15 -1.13 9.79
CA LYS A 133 9.33 -1.63 10.91
C LYS A 133 8.80 -3.05 10.70
N ARG A 134 9.12 -3.70 9.58
CA ARG A 134 8.76 -5.09 9.23
C ARG A 134 7.26 -5.28 8.98
N TYR A 135 6.60 -4.29 8.41
CA TYR A 135 5.26 -4.44 7.86
C TYR A 135 5.31 -5.10 6.49
N ASN A 136 4.23 -5.81 6.14
CA ASN A 136 4.04 -6.30 4.78
C ASN A 136 3.23 -5.27 3.99
N CYS A 137 3.79 -4.79 2.89
CA CYS A 137 3.20 -3.77 2.03
C CYS A 137 2.94 -4.33 0.63
N ILE A 138 1.72 -4.11 0.14
CA ILE A 138 1.19 -4.54 -1.15
C ILE A 138 0.81 -3.28 -1.93
N LEU A 139 1.06 -3.26 -3.24
CA LEU A 139 0.78 -2.10 -4.09
C LEU A 139 0.02 -2.51 -5.35
N ALA A 140 -0.93 -1.69 -5.77
CA ALA A 140 -1.50 -1.74 -7.12
C ALA A 140 -1.51 -0.34 -7.74
N GLN A 141 -1.00 -0.22 -8.96
CA GLN A 141 -0.97 1.02 -9.72
C GLN A 141 -1.35 0.80 -11.19
N PRO A 142 -1.85 1.83 -11.90
CA PRO A 142 -2.02 1.82 -13.35
C PRO A 142 -0.73 1.52 -14.11
N LYS A 143 -0.84 0.84 -15.26
CA LYS A 143 0.30 0.33 -16.06
C LYS A 143 1.33 1.38 -16.51
N TYR A 144 0.92 2.64 -16.69
CA TYR A 144 1.75 3.67 -17.32
C TYR A 144 2.55 4.52 -16.32
N LEU A 145 2.51 4.16 -15.04
CA LEU A 145 3.18 4.92 -13.98
C LEU A 145 4.45 4.18 -13.53
N PRO A 146 5.55 4.91 -13.26
CA PRO A 146 6.68 4.31 -12.56
C PRO A 146 6.17 3.79 -11.21
N ILE A 147 6.35 2.48 -11.00
CA ILE A 147 5.92 1.84 -9.75
C ILE A 147 6.81 2.39 -8.62
N LEU A 148 6.21 2.70 -7.46
CA LEU A 148 6.97 3.04 -6.25
C LEU A 148 8.04 1.99 -5.95
N GLU A 149 9.19 2.42 -5.41
CA GLU A 149 10.41 1.62 -5.20
C GLU A 149 10.13 0.13 -4.89
N GLU A 150 10.44 -0.73 -5.87
CA GLU A 150 10.05 -2.15 -5.90
C GLU A 150 10.59 -2.99 -4.74
N ASP A 151 11.64 -2.50 -4.07
CA ASP A 151 12.33 -3.23 -3.01
C ASP A 151 11.55 -3.25 -1.70
N THR A 152 10.69 -2.26 -1.44
CA THR A 152 9.89 -2.21 -0.20
C THR A 152 8.59 -3.00 -0.31
N ILE A 153 8.10 -3.22 -1.54
CA ILE A 153 6.83 -3.87 -1.83
C ILE A 153 6.99 -5.37 -2.00
N THR A 154 6.14 -6.14 -1.31
CA THR A 154 6.20 -7.61 -1.37
C THR A 154 5.37 -8.18 -2.49
N THR A 155 4.24 -7.58 -2.81
CA THR A 155 3.35 -8.02 -3.88
C THR A 155 2.84 -6.81 -4.65
N THR A 156 2.95 -6.85 -5.98
CA THR A 156 2.48 -5.77 -6.85
C THR A 156 1.42 -6.26 -7.83
N TRP A 157 0.48 -5.40 -8.17
CA TRP A 157 -0.48 -5.57 -9.25
C TRP A 157 -0.47 -4.39 -10.21
N LEU A 158 -0.83 -4.66 -11.46
CA LEU A 158 -1.41 -3.63 -12.32
C LEU A 158 -2.89 -3.46 -11.95
N TRP A 159 -3.36 -2.22 -11.77
CA TRP A 159 -4.76 -1.94 -11.45
C TRP A 159 -5.73 -2.61 -12.44
N ASP A 160 -5.42 -2.53 -13.73
CA ASP A 160 -6.19 -3.13 -14.83
C ASP A 160 -6.40 -4.64 -14.64
N THR A 161 -5.36 -5.34 -14.17
CA THR A 161 -5.43 -6.78 -13.90
C THR A 161 -6.15 -7.07 -12.58
N LEU A 162 -5.91 -6.28 -11.53
CA LEU A 162 -6.51 -6.51 -10.22
C LEU A 162 -8.04 -6.27 -10.25
N SER A 163 -8.46 -5.17 -10.88
CA SER A 163 -9.87 -4.78 -10.96
C SER A 163 -10.75 -5.80 -11.68
N THR A 164 -10.16 -6.64 -12.53
CA THR A 164 -10.81 -7.72 -13.30
C THR A 164 -10.57 -9.11 -12.73
N GLY A 165 -9.92 -9.24 -11.56
CA GLY A 165 -9.69 -10.52 -10.89
C GLY A 165 -8.47 -11.30 -11.41
N GLY A 166 -7.56 -10.61 -12.09
CA GLY A 166 -6.33 -11.15 -12.66
C GLY A 166 -5.22 -11.42 -11.64
N GLN A 167 -4.08 -11.87 -12.17
CA GLN A 167 -2.90 -12.27 -11.41
C GLN A 167 -2.04 -11.08 -10.98
N ALA A 168 -1.24 -11.28 -9.92
CA ALA A 168 -0.24 -10.31 -9.49
C ALA A 168 0.84 -10.13 -10.56
N LEU A 169 1.36 -8.90 -10.67
CA LEU A 169 2.50 -8.58 -11.53
C LEU A 169 3.78 -9.21 -10.97
N ARG A 170 3.99 -9.10 -9.66
CA ARG A 170 5.16 -9.66 -8.96
C ARG A 170 4.78 -10.11 -7.56
N ARG A 171 5.39 -11.20 -7.11
CA ARG A 171 5.27 -11.73 -5.75
C ARG A 171 6.66 -12.06 -5.20
N ARG A 172 7.04 -11.39 -4.11
CA ARG A 172 8.28 -11.67 -3.36
C ARG A 172 8.05 -12.66 -2.22
N LEU A 173 6.85 -12.64 -1.64
CA LEU A 173 6.45 -13.63 -0.65
C LEU A 173 5.84 -14.83 -1.37
N LYS A 174 6.40 -16.01 -1.11
CA LYS A 174 5.79 -17.30 -1.43
C LYS A 174 5.27 -17.90 -0.13
N PHE A 175 4.05 -18.39 -0.12
CA PHE A 175 3.48 -19.12 1.01
C PHE A 175 3.69 -20.61 0.80
N ALA A 176 3.79 -21.39 1.88
CA ALA A 176 4.21 -22.80 1.83
C ALA A 176 3.32 -23.73 0.97
N ASP A 177 2.10 -23.30 0.62
CA ASP A 177 1.16 -24.06 -0.21
C ASP A 177 1.10 -23.51 -1.66
N ASP A 178 2.04 -22.63 -2.06
CA ASP A 178 2.25 -22.25 -3.46
C ASP A 178 2.89 -23.45 -4.20
N ASP A 179 2.12 -24.51 -4.48
CA ASP A 179 2.54 -25.58 -5.40
C ASP A 179 2.77 -24.95 -6.79
N ASP A 180 4.05 -24.86 -7.17
CA ASP A 180 4.55 -24.06 -8.28
C ASP A 180 4.27 -24.72 -9.64
N HIS A 181 3.45 -24.06 -10.46
CA HIS A 181 3.42 -24.25 -11.91
C HIS A 181 3.78 -22.95 -12.63
N THR A 182 4.83 -22.26 -12.20
CA THR A 182 5.49 -21.22 -13.01
C THR A 182 6.98 -21.14 -12.69
N SER A 183 7.75 -22.01 -13.34
CA SER A 183 9.18 -21.80 -13.54
C SER A 183 9.37 -20.47 -14.27
N LEU A 184 10.06 -19.54 -13.62
CA LEU A 184 10.80 -18.48 -14.28
C LEU A 184 12.23 -18.56 -13.76
N ASP A 185 13.12 -18.90 -14.67
CA ASP A 185 14.54 -19.06 -14.44
C ASP A 185 15.16 -17.78 -13.89
N VAL A 186 15.85 -17.93 -12.76
CA VAL A 186 16.72 -16.90 -12.21
C VAL A 186 17.96 -16.83 -13.08
N VAL A 187 18.13 -15.74 -13.84
CA VAL A 187 19.42 -15.44 -14.48
C VAL A 187 20.29 -14.72 -13.45
N ASP A 188 21.31 -15.43 -13.00
CA ASP A 188 22.36 -14.93 -12.11
C ASP A 188 23.25 -13.93 -12.87
N TYR A 189 23.31 -12.68 -12.40
CA TYR A 189 24.38 -11.75 -12.77
C TYR A 189 25.13 -11.35 -11.51
N THR A 190 26.25 -12.01 -11.28
CA THR A 190 27.23 -11.59 -10.28
C THR A 190 28.14 -10.50 -10.82
N SER A 191 28.49 -9.58 -9.91
CA SER A 191 29.60 -8.61 -9.95
C SER A 191 29.40 -7.32 -10.76
N THR A 192 29.23 -6.20 -10.06
CA THR A 192 30.32 -5.20 -9.89
C THR A 192 29.98 -4.14 -8.82
N GLY A 193 30.87 -3.98 -7.83
CA GLY A 193 31.20 -2.72 -7.14
C GLY A 193 30.14 -1.96 -6.33
N MET A 194 30.22 -2.04 -4.99
CA MET A 194 29.59 -1.05 -4.08
C MET A 194 30.38 0.26 -4.03
N PRO A 195 29.73 1.44 -4.12
CA PRO A 195 30.26 2.67 -3.57
C PRO A 195 29.83 2.88 -2.11
N ARG A 196 30.70 3.58 -1.38
CA ARG A 196 30.66 3.84 0.07
C ARG A 196 29.54 4.79 0.51
N SER A 197 29.26 4.68 1.82
CA SER A 197 28.38 5.50 2.67
C SER A 197 28.00 6.90 2.17
N MET A 198 26.70 7.18 2.16
CA MET A 198 26.17 8.54 2.17
C MET A 198 25.37 8.72 3.45
N SER A 199 25.83 9.61 4.31
CA SER A 199 25.09 10.09 5.49
C SER A 199 24.00 11.04 5.03
N TYR A 200 22.75 10.76 5.38
CA TYR A 200 21.63 11.68 5.12
C TYR A 200 21.14 12.26 6.45
N GLU A 201 21.09 13.59 6.53
CA GLU A 201 20.39 14.30 7.59
C GLU A 201 18.87 14.19 7.33
N PHE A 202 18.16 13.58 8.28
CA PHE A 202 16.71 13.50 8.27
C PHE A 202 16.12 14.83 8.72
N SER A 203 15.33 15.49 7.87
CA SER A 203 14.38 16.51 8.33
C SER A 203 13.03 15.82 8.59
N ALA A 204 12.66 15.65 9.85
CA ALA A 204 11.37 15.10 10.23
C ALA A 204 10.29 16.19 10.13
N CYS A 205 9.31 16.02 9.25
CA CYS A 205 8.09 16.82 9.28
C CYS A 205 7.12 16.22 10.30
N TYR A 206 6.73 17.01 11.31
CA TYR A 206 5.67 16.66 12.25
C TYR A 206 4.40 17.43 11.90
N PHE A 207 3.24 16.76 11.95
CA PHE A 207 1.92 17.39 11.82
C PHE A 207 1.41 17.76 13.22
N ASP A 208 1.26 19.07 13.48
CA ASP A 208 0.49 19.56 14.63
C ASP A 208 -0.98 19.76 14.22
N HIS A 209 -1.91 19.57 15.17
CA HIS A 209 -3.37 19.54 15.03
C HIS A 209 -4.01 20.88 14.62
N THR A 210 -3.25 21.82 14.04
CA THR A 210 -3.73 23.15 13.66
C THR A 210 -3.27 23.56 12.26
N THR A 211 -3.55 22.76 11.24
CA THR A 211 -3.63 23.10 9.79
C THR A 211 -2.82 24.31 9.28
N LYS A 212 -1.54 24.46 9.67
CA LYS A 212 -0.60 25.46 9.11
C LYS A 212 0.83 24.93 9.20
N LEU A 213 1.50 24.81 8.04
CA LEU A 213 2.95 24.56 7.96
C LEU A 213 3.70 25.72 8.62
N LYS A 214 4.49 25.42 9.65
CA LYS A 214 5.53 26.32 10.18
C LYS A 214 6.86 25.59 10.23
N THR A 215 7.81 26.05 9.44
CA THR A 215 9.24 25.72 9.59
C THR A 215 9.81 26.59 10.71
N ARG A 216 10.21 26.00 11.83
CA ARG A 216 11.11 26.67 12.78
C ARG A 216 12.07 25.66 13.38
N ALA A 217 13.36 25.89 13.15
CA ALA A 217 14.45 25.19 13.80
C ALA A 217 14.49 25.59 15.28
N SER A 218 14.33 24.64 16.20
CA SER A 218 14.68 24.80 17.62
C SER A 218 14.89 23.43 18.25
N ASN A 219 16.07 23.25 18.85
CA ASN A 219 16.50 22.07 19.58
C ASN A 219 15.59 21.80 20.77
N TYR A 220 14.93 20.64 20.76
CA TYR A 220 14.38 20.05 21.98
C TYR A 220 14.68 18.56 22.03
N HIS A 221 15.40 18.19 23.08
CA HIS A 221 15.65 16.84 23.51
C HIS A 221 14.35 16.29 24.12
N PHE A 222 13.71 15.29 23.52
CA PHE A 222 12.66 14.53 24.19
C PHE A 222 12.73 13.03 23.89
N SER A 223 12.53 12.30 24.99
CA SER A 223 12.72 10.87 25.16
C SER A 223 11.79 10.06 24.25
N ILE A 224 12.35 9.02 23.64
CA ILE A 224 11.60 7.98 22.95
C ILE A 224 10.73 7.28 24.00
N PHE A 225 9.41 7.48 23.93
CA PHE A 225 8.50 6.47 24.48
C PHE A 225 8.70 5.20 23.65
N GLN A 226 9.22 4.17 24.33
CA GLN A 226 9.33 2.82 23.82
C GLN A 226 7.98 2.35 23.26
N LEU A 227 8.03 1.85 22.02
CA LEU A 227 7.06 0.94 21.42
C LEU A 227 7.76 -0.38 21.10
#